data_AF-A0A1W1ELF3-F1
#
_entry.id   AF-A0A1W1ELF3-F1
#
_cell.length_a   1.000
_cell.length_b   1.000
_cell.length_c   1.000
_cell.angle_alpha   90.00
_cell.angle_beta   90.00
_cell.angle_gamma   90.00
#
_symmetry.space_group_name_H-M   'P 1'
#
loop_
_entity.id
_entity.type
_entity.pdbx_description
1 polymer ?
#
loop_
_entity_poly.entity_id
_entity_poly.type
_entity_poly.pdbx_seq_one_letter_code
_entity_poly.pdbx_strand_id
1 'polypeptide(L)'
;MNYKIDTIPRFEKDVKRLKKKFPKIKNDLIKFINELSLNPELGINLAENIFKARISNSSIPTGKSGGFRVITYYKKDDILYLITIYSKTEQDNILTYKLRKIVEEEIN
;
A
#
# COMPACT_ATOMS: atom_id res chain seq x y z
N MET A 1 17.05 -2.29 -12.05
CA MET A 1 16.81 -1.00 -11.39
C MET A 1 16.57 -1.26 -9.93
N ASN A 2 17.18 -0.48 -9.04
CA ASN A 2 17.11 -0.70 -7.59
C ASN A 2 16.38 0.50 -6.98
N TYR A 3 15.05 0.40 -6.83
CA TYR A 3 14.24 1.45 -6.23
C TYR A 3 14.29 1.33 -4.71
N LYS A 4 14.37 2.44 -4.01
CA LYS A 4 14.25 2.46 -2.55
C LYS A 4 12.78 2.41 -2.18
N ILE A 5 12.38 1.45 -1.33
CA ILE A 5 11.01 1.39 -0.80
C ILE A 5 11.01 2.02 0.60
N ASP A 6 10.28 3.11 0.77
CA ASP A 6 10.13 3.81 2.04
C ASP A 6 8.66 3.82 2.49
N THR A 7 8.44 4.01 3.79
CA THR A 7 7.11 4.15 4.40
C THR A 7 6.94 5.53 5.00
N ILE A 8 5.71 6.06 4.96
CA ILE A 8 5.35 7.27 5.71
C ILE A 8 4.70 6.92 7.07
N PRO A 9 4.73 7.82 8.06
CA PRO A 9 4.12 7.60 9.37
C PRO A 9 2.67 7.13 9.32
N ARG A 10 1.88 7.64 8.35
CA ARG A 10 0.50 7.20 8.12
C ARG A 10 0.40 5.70 7.80
N PHE A 11 1.24 5.21 6.91
CA PHE A 11 1.28 3.79 6.55
C PHE A 11 1.63 2.92 7.75
N GLU A 12 2.62 3.31 8.56
CA GLU A 12 3.00 2.56 9.75
C GLU A 12 1.87 2.47 10.78
N LYS A 13 1.13 3.58 10.98
CA LYS A 13 -0.05 3.61 11.85
C LYS A 13 -1.15 2.66 11.34
N ASP A 14 -1.40 2.67 10.03
CA ASP A 14 -2.37 1.78 9.40
C ASP A 14 -1.98 0.31 9.59
N VAL A 15 -0.71 -0.05 9.38
CA VAL A 15 -0.19 -1.40 9.61
C VAL A 15 -0.35 -1.81 11.07
N LYS A 16 0.01 -0.94 12.03
CA LYS A 16 -0.15 -1.21 13.46
C LYS A 16 -1.61 -1.46 13.84
N ARG A 17 -2.54 -0.68 13.27
CA ARG A 17 -3.98 -0.86 13.49
C ARG A 17 -4.46 -2.19 12.92
N LEU A 18 -4.13 -2.49 11.66
CA LEU A 18 -4.57 -3.71 10.97
C LEU A 18 -3.97 -4.97 11.61
N LYS A 19 -2.72 -4.91 12.11
CA LYS A 19 -2.06 -6.03 12.78
C LYS A 19 -2.85 -6.57 13.96
N LYS A 20 -3.62 -5.73 14.66
CA LYS A 20 -4.47 -6.15 15.79
C LYS A 20 -5.53 -7.17 15.37
N LYS A 21 -6.05 -7.08 14.15
CA LYS A 21 -7.09 -7.96 13.61
C LYS A 21 -6.55 -9.00 12.64
N PHE A 22 -5.46 -8.68 11.96
CA PHE A 22 -4.85 -9.50 10.92
C PHE A 22 -3.39 -9.81 11.29
N PRO A 23 -3.15 -10.79 12.18
CA PRO A 23 -1.83 -11.04 12.76
C PRO A 23 -0.77 -11.44 11.72
N LYS A 24 -1.18 -11.97 10.56
CA LYS A 24 -0.27 -12.39 9.47
C LYS A 24 0.10 -11.27 8.49
N ILE A 25 -0.36 -10.03 8.72
CA ILE A 25 -0.09 -8.88 7.82
C ILE A 25 1.39 -8.67 7.53
N LYS A 26 2.29 -8.98 8.48
CA LYS A 26 3.74 -8.90 8.26
C LYS A 26 4.19 -9.80 7.11
N ASN A 27 3.70 -11.04 7.06
CA ASN A 27 4.06 -12.00 6.01
C ASN A 27 3.48 -11.58 4.66
N ASP A 28 2.25 -11.04 4.67
CA ASP A 28 1.59 -10.54 3.46
C ASP A 28 2.36 -9.33 2.89
N LEU A 29 2.83 -8.42 3.75
CA LEU A 29 3.65 -7.27 3.35
C LEU A 29 5.02 -7.68 2.83
N ILE A 30 5.70 -8.66 3.43
CA ILE A 30 7.00 -9.15 2.94
C ILE A 30 6.86 -9.68 1.50
N LYS A 31 5.83 -10.49 1.23
CA LYS A 31 5.56 -10.98 -0.13
C LYS A 31 5.30 -9.84 -1.10
N PHE A 32 4.47 -8.88 -0.69
CA PHE A 32 4.17 -7.73 -1.50
C PHE A 32 5.41 -6.86 -1.80
N ILE A 33 6.26 -6.60 -0.82
CA ILE A 33 7.50 -5.83 -1.02
C ILE A 33 8.42 -6.54 -2.03
N ASN A 34 8.52 -7.87 -1.96
CA ASN A 34 9.31 -8.63 -2.94
C ASN A 34 8.74 -8.50 -4.37
N GLU A 35 7.42 -8.53 -4.53
CA GLU A 35 6.77 -8.28 -5.83
C GLU A 35 7.00 -6.84 -6.31
N LEU A 36 6.93 -5.88 -5.38
CA LEU A 36 7.07 -4.46 -5.63
C LEU A 36 8.51 -4.07 -6.02
N SER A 37 9.52 -4.74 -5.45
CA SER A 37 10.93 -4.56 -5.84
C SER A 37 11.20 -4.96 -7.29
N LEU A 38 10.39 -5.85 -7.86
CA LEU A 38 10.48 -6.26 -9.27
C LEU A 38 9.67 -5.34 -10.19
N ASN A 39 8.57 -4.77 -9.68
CA ASN A 39 7.69 -3.89 -10.42
C ASN A 39 7.15 -2.76 -9.50
N PRO A 40 7.73 -1.54 -9.55
CA PRO A 40 7.31 -0.44 -8.67
C PRO A 40 5.92 0.11 -9.01
N GLU A 41 5.44 -0.13 -10.24
CA GLU A 41 4.12 0.28 -10.73
C GLU A 41 3.05 -0.80 -10.52
N LEU A 42 3.32 -1.79 -9.65
CA LEU A 42 2.42 -2.91 -9.39
C LEU A 42 1.04 -2.42 -8.92
N GLY A 43 0.02 -2.75 -9.72
CA GLY A 43 -1.39 -2.45 -9.41
C GLY A 43 -2.05 -1.63 -10.50
N ILE A 44 -3.09 -0.88 -10.12
CA ILE A 44 -3.76 0.06 -11.03
C ILE A 44 -3.27 1.48 -10.75
N ASN A 45 -2.95 2.24 -11.80
CA ASN A 45 -2.67 3.67 -11.68
C ASN A 45 -3.98 4.40 -11.35
N LEU A 46 -3.96 5.20 -10.27
CA LEU A 46 -5.09 6.00 -9.81
C LEU A 46 -5.00 7.47 -10.24
N ALA A 47 -3.79 8.04 -10.26
CA ALA A 47 -3.42 9.37 -10.77
C ALA A 47 -1.95 9.64 -10.43
N GLU A 48 -1.24 10.45 -11.22
CA GLU A 48 0.03 11.11 -10.80
C GLU A 48 1.03 10.18 -10.10
N ASN A 49 1.32 9.00 -10.69
CA ASN A 49 2.22 7.97 -10.12
C ASN A 49 1.75 7.35 -8.78
N ILE A 50 0.48 7.52 -8.44
CA ILE A 50 -0.18 6.85 -7.32
C ILE A 50 -0.77 5.55 -7.85
N PHE A 51 -0.36 4.41 -7.29
CA PHE A 51 -0.84 3.10 -7.67
C PHE A 51 -1.60 2.43 -6.53
N LYS A 52 -2.54 1.55 -6.88
CA LYS A 52 -3.26 0.70 -5.93
C LYS A 52 -2.99 -0.78 -6.20
N ALA A 53 -2.24 -1.39 -5.31
CA ALA A 53 -1.97 -2.81 -5.33
C ALA A 53 -2.99 -3.60 -4.50
N ARG A 54 -3.32 -4.81 -4.95
CA ARG A 54 -4.22 -5.75 -4.26
C ARG A 54 -3.41 -6.88 -3.66
N ILE A 55 -3.38 -6.96 -2.33
CA ILE A 55 -2.62 -7.97 -1.58
C ILE A 55 -3.61 -8.95 -0.95
N SER A 56 -3.30 -10.25 -1.04
CA SER A 56 -4.06 -11.27 -0.28
C SER A 56 -3.88 -11.06 1.22
N ASN A 57 -4.96 -11.16 1.99
CA ASN A 57 -4.87 -11.19 3.45
C ASN A 57 -4.86 -12.65 3.90
N SER A 58 -3.71 -13.17 4.34
CA SER A 58 -3.58 -14.57 4.77
C SER A 58 -4.19 -14.86 6.14
N SER A 59 -4.71 -13.84 6.83
CA SER A 59 -5.44 -13.98 8.09
C SER A 59 -6.91 -14.37 7.89
N ILE A 60 -7.45 -14.31 6.65
CA ILE A 60 -8.85 -14.65 6.34
C ILE A 60 -8.97 -15.48 5.03
N PRO A 61 -9.96 -16.37 4.89
CA PRO A 61 -10.08 -17.28 3.74
C PRO A 61 -10.81 -16.64 2.54
N THR A 62 -10.46 -15.40 2.15
CA THR A 62 -11.15 -14.67 1.06
C THR A 62 -10.23 -14.29 -0.10
N GLY A 63 -8.93 -14.60 -0.03
CA GLY A 63 -7.98 -14.25 -1.08
C GLY A 63 -7.84 -12.74 -1.29
N LYS A 64 -7.68 -12.29 -2.56
CA LYS A 64 -7.47 -10.87 -2.91
C LYS A 64 -8.76 -10.02 -2.91
N SER A 65 -9.95 -10.62 -2.89
CA SER A 65 -11.21 -9.87 -2.91
C SER A 65 -11.43 -9.15 -1.57
N GLY A 66 -11.32 -9.90 -0.47
CA GLY A 66 -11.35 -9.40 0.91
C GLY A 66 -9.98 -8.96 1.46
N GLY A 67 -8.92 -9.06 0.66
CA GLY A 67 -7.56 -8.71 1.06
C GLY A 67 -7.30 -7.22 1.28
N PHE A 68 -6.02 -6.86 1.42
CA PHE A 68 -5.59 -5.48 1.59
C PHE A 68 -5.53 -4.72 0.27
N ARG A 69 -5.73 -3.41 0.33
CA ARG A 69 -5.31 -2.46 -0.69
C ARG A 69 -4.18 -1.63 -0.14
N VAL A 70 -3.06 -1.63 -0.85
CA VAL A 70 -1.93 -0.75 -0.56
C VAL A 70 -1.88 0.32 -1.63
N ILE A 71 -1.75 1.56 -1.18
CA ILE A 71 -1.51 2.71 -2.06
C ILE A 71 -0.01 3.00 -2.03
N THR A 72 0.59 3.07 -3.21
CA THR A 72 1.98 3.46 -3.40
C THR A 72 2.07 4.75 -4.19
N TYR A 73 3.16 5.50 -4.03
CA TYR A 73 3.50 6.67 -4.84
C TYR A 73 4.92 6.53 -5.35
N TYR A 74 5.09 6.52 -6.67
CA TYR A 74 6.39 6.48 -7.31
C TYR A 74 6.90 7.88 -7.57
N LYS A 75 7.94 8.28 -6.83
CA LYS A 75 8.58 9.59 -6.97
C LYS A 75 9.71 9.49 -8.00
N LYS A 76 9.94 10.57 -8.75
CA LYS A 76 10.90 10.62 -9.88
C LYS A 76 12.37 10.38 -9.49
N ASP A 77 12.70 10.29 -8.21
CA ASP A 77 14.03 10.04 -7.64
C ASP A 77 14.29 8.56 -7.31
N ASP A 78 13.59 7.64 -7.98
CA ASP A 78 13.63 6.19 -7.76
C ASP A 78 13.22 5.75 -6.34
N ILE A 79 12.46 6.58 -5.62
CA ILE A 79 11.86 6.23 -4.33
C ILE A 79 10.38 5.88 -4.50
N LEU A 80 10.02 4.70 -4.01
CA LEU A 80 8.65 4.22 -3.96
C LEU A 80 8.13 4.29 -2.53
N TYR A 81 7.17 5.17 -2.30
CA TYR A 81 6.56 5.35 -0.98
C TYR A 81 5.33 4.47 -0.81
N LEU A 82 5.26 3.75 0.31
CA LEU A 82 4.03 3.12 0.78
C LEU A 82 3.21 4.17 1.56
N ILE A 83 2.08 4.60 1.00
CA ILE A 83 1.29 5.74 1.48
C ILE A 83 0.27 5.31 2.55
N THR A 84 -0.50 4.27 2.25
CA THR A 84 -1.54 3.77 3.15
C THR A 84 -1.92 2.35 2.81
N ILE A 85 -2.44 1.63 3.79
CA ILE A 85 -2.98 0.28 3.64
C ILE A 85 -4.32 0.19 4.36
N TYR A 86 -5.27 -0.50 3.73
CA TYR A 86 -6.57 -0.80 4.35
C TYR A 86 -7.06 -2.18 3.95
N SER A 87 -7.83 -2.83 4.83
CA SER A 87 -8.57 -4.04 4.49
C SER A 87 -9.86 -3.67 3.77
N LYS A 88 -10.18 -4.37 2.68
CA LYS A 88 -11.48 -4.18 2.00
C LYS A 88 -12.67 -4.56 2.84
N THR A 89 -12.47 -5.47 3.79
CA THR A 89 -13.53 -5.86 4.73
C THR A 89 -13.83 -4.76 5.75
N GLU A 90 -12.99 -3.72 5.85
CA GLU A 90 -13.15 -2.64 6.83
C GLU A 90 -13.42 -1.28 6.18
N GLN A 91 -12.97 -1.10 4.93
CA GLN A 91 -13.05 0.19 4.26
C GLN A 91 -13.16 0.02 2.74
N ASP A 92 -13.97 0.88 2.13
CA ASP A 92 -14.04 1.06 0.68
C ASP A 92 -12.87 1.86 0.10
N ASN A 93 -12.92 2.10 -1.21
CA ASN A 93 -11.89 2.84 -1.93
C ASN A 93 -11.69 4.25 -1.34
N ILE A 94 -10.44 4.65 -1.20
CA ILE A 94 -10.08 6.03 -0.90
C ILE A 94 -10.16 6.84 -2.19
N LEU A 95 -10.83 8.00 -2.13
CA LEU A 95 -10.95 8.92 -3.26
C LEU A 95 -9.58 9.49 -3.66
N THR A 96 -9.30 9.54 -4.96
CA THR A 96 -7.99 9.94 -5.50
C THR A 96 -7.52 11.30 -5.00
N TYR A 97 -8.42 12.29 -4.88
CA TYR A 97 -8.04 13.62 -4.37
C TYR A 97 -7.50 13.59 -2.94
N LYS A 98 -8.01 12.68 -2.08
CA LYS A 98 -7.48 12.50 -0.72
C LYS A 98 -6.09 11.91 -0.72
N LEU A 99 -5.81 10.99 -1.66
CA LEU A 99 -4.49 10.39 -1.81
C LEU A 99 -3.46 11.43 -2.27
N ARG A 100 -3.82 12.29 -3.22
CA ARG A 100 -2.99 13.41 -3.67
C ARG A 100 -2.62 14.33 -2.51
N LYS A 101 -3.60 14.70 -1.69
CA LYS A 101 -3.38 15.52 -0.49
C LYS A 101 -2.42 14.87 0.50
N ILE A 102 -2.53 13.56 0.74
CA ILE A 102 -1.58 12.85 1.61
C ILE A 102 -0.15 12.90 1.05
N VAL A 103 0.01 12.69 -0.26
CA VAL A 103 1.33 12.76 -0.91
C VAL A 103 1.92 14.16 -0.78
N GLU A 104 1.11 15.19 -1.00
CA GLU A 104 1.54 16.59 -0.85
C GLU A 104 1.93 16.96 0.59
N GLU A 105 1.20 16.46 1.59
CA GLU A 105 1.45 16.79 3.00
C GLU A 105 2.63 16.01 3.64
N GLU A 106 2.92 14.80 3.16
CA GLU A 106 3.88 13.89 3.82
C GLU A 106 5.16 13.59 3.02
N ILE A 107 5.23 13.95 1.73
CA ILE A 107 6.36 13.60 0.85
C ILE A 107 6.97 14.80 0.12
N ASN A 108 6.14 15.78 -0.26
CA ASN A 108 6.58 17.01 -0.90
C ASN A 108 6.90 18.09 0.15
#